data_AF-A0A7Z0PXU6-F1
#
_entry.id   AF-A0A7Z0PXU6-F1
#
_cell.length_a   1.000
_cell.length_b   1.000
_cell.length_c   1.000
_cell.angle_alpha   90.00
_cell.angle_beta   90.00
_cell.angle_gamma   90.00
#
_symmetry.space_group_name_H-M   'P 1'
#
loop_
_entity.id
_entity.type
_entity.pdbx_description
1 polymer ?
#
loop_
_entity_poly.entity_id
_entity_poly.type
_entity_poly.pdbx_seq_one_letter_code
_entity_poly.pdbx_strand_id
1 'polypeptide(L)'
;MALPSPNLDDRRFQQLVDEAKRYVQQRAPEWTDHNVSDPGVTLIETFAYLVDQLLYRLNRVPDKNYTAFLDLLGIRLFPPAAAVADVDFWLSAPQPDTVTLPAGTEVTTAPGEADEAVVFTTTAELHILPSELTRLVTAHRGGEQTDRTGALSEGRDIPCFQAAPEPGDALLFGLPTAVPGCIVAVRLDSRVEGVGVDPRQPPLVWEAWDGGGWRACETGPDTTGGLNRPGEVVVYVPAGHTASVIGGTRAGWLRCRVTEAEPGQPFYSESPTVRE
;
A
#
# COMPACT_ATOMS: atom_id res chain seq x y z
N MET A 1 -21.28 -4.86 5.35
CA MET A 1 -21.99 -5.04 6.62
C MET A 1 -23.23 -5.87 6.33
N ALA A 2 -23.34 -7.09 6.85
CA ALA A 2 -24.50 -7.95 6.60
C ALA A 2 -25.75 -7.34 7.24
N LEU A 3 -26.89 -7.38 6.55
CA LEU A 3 -28.17 -6.98 7.13
C LEU A 3 -28.51 -7.96 8.25
N PRO A 4 -28.94 -7.50 9.43
CA PRO A 4 -29.29 -8.37 10.53
C PRO A 4 -30.49 -9.25 10.16
N SER A 5 -30.39 -10.55 10.40
CA SER A 5 -31.49 -11.48 10.16
C SER A 5 -32.64 -11.21 11.14
N PRO A 6 -33.88 -11.06 10.65
CA PRO A 6 -35.01 -10.79 11.52
C PRO A 6 -35.38 -12.02 12.34
N ASN A 7 -35.70 -11.81 13.62
CA ASN A 7 -36.41 -12.83 14.40
C ASN A 7 -37.85 -12.90 13.90
N LEU A 8 -38.31 -14.09 13.55
CA LEU A 8 -39.68 -14.35 13.12
C LEU A 8 -40.66 -14.31 14.31
N ASP A 9 -40.18 -14.67 15.50
CA ASP A 9 -40.90 -14.56 16.77
C ASP A 9 -39.90 -14.17 17.87
N ASP A 10 -40.18 -13.09 18.59
CA ASP A 10 -39.30 -12.50 19.61
C ASP A 10 -39.76 -12.79 21.05
N ARG A 11 -40.79 -13.64 21.23
CA ARG A 11 -41.26 -14.04 22.55
C ARG A 11 -40.19 -14.85 23.27
N ARG A 12 -39.93 -14.45 24.51
CA ARG A 12 -39.03 -15.13 25.46
C ARG A 12 -39.81 -16.04 26.38
N PHE A 13 -39.17 -17.07 26.93
CA PHE A 13 -39.70 -17.96 27.96
C PHE A 13 -40.66 -17.29 28.96
N GLN A 14 -40.24 -16.21 29.64
CA GLN A 14 -41.08 -15.57 30.66
C GLN A 14 -42.37 -15.01 30.08
N GLN A 15 -42.33 -14.45 28.87
CA GLN A 15 -43.52 -13.92 28.19
C GLN A 15 -44.50 -15.03 27.85
N LEU A 16 -44.00 -16.22 27.48
CA LEU A 16 -44.81 -17.42 27.24
C LEU A 16 -45.48 -17.92 28.52
N VAL A 17 -44.73 -17.96 29.64
CA VAL A 17 -45.27 -18.33 30.96
C VAL A 17 -46.35 -17.33 31.41
N ASP A 18 -46.09 -16.03 31.29
CA ASP A 18 -47.02 -14.97 31.71
C ASP A 18 -48.28 -14.95 30.85
N GLU A 19 -48.17 -15.25 29.55
CA GLU A 19 -49.30 -15.37 28.62
C GLU A 19 -50.17 -16.59 28.98
N ALA A 20 -49.55 -17.75 29.23
CA ALA A 20 -50.25 -18.95 29.65
C ALA A 20 -50.97 -18.77 30.99
N LYS A 21 -50.32 -18.15 31.99
CA LYS A 21 -50.96 -17.83 33.28
C LYS A 21 -52.15 -16.90 33.11
N ARG A 22 -52.05 -15.86 32.27
CA ARG A 22 -53.18 -14.97 31.94
C ARG A 22 -54.32 -15.73 31.27
N TYR A 23 -54.01 -16.66 30.37
CA TYR A 23 -55.03 -17.47 29.69
C TYR A 23 -55.78 -18.39 30.67
N VAL A 24 -55.05 -19.02 31.59
CA VAL A 24 -55.61 -19.87 32.66
C VAL A 24 -56.56 -19.07 33.55
N GLN A 25 -56.16 -17.89 34.03
CA GLN A 25 -57.00 -17.06 34.91
C GLN A 25 -58.35 -16.69 34.29
N GLN A 26 -58.41 -16.56 32.97
CA GLN A 26 -59.64 -16.24 32.24
C GLN A 26 -60.54 -17.46 32.01
N ARG A 27 -59.95 -18.67 31.93
CA ARG A 27 -60.64 -19.88 31.49
C ARG A 27 -60.96 -20.86 32.61
N ALA A 28 -60.19 -20.83 33.69
CA ALA A 28 -60.31 -21.71 34.86
C ALA A 28 -60.20 -20.88 36.15
N PRO A 29 -61.18 -20.01 36.45
CA PRO A 29 -61.16 -19.17 37.66
C PRO A 29 -61.18 -19.97 38.97
N GLU A 30 -61.55 -21.26 38.93
CA GLU A 30 -61.51 -22.19 40.05
C GLU A 30 -60.08 -22.61 40.45
N TRP A 31 -59.09 -22.44 39.57
CA TRP A 31 -57.69 -22.73 39.88
C TRP A 31 -57.06 -21.51 40.56
N THR A 32 -56.87 -21.61 41.88
CA THR A 32 -56.50 -20.48 42.74
C THR A 32 -55.06 -20.50 43.25
N ASP A 33 -54.39 -21.65 43.20
CA ASP A 33 -52.97 -21.76 43.51
C ASP A 33 -52.15 -21.40 42.27
N HIS A 34 -51.29 -20.39 42.36
CA HIS A 34 -50.43 -19.94 41.27
C HIS A 34 -48.96 -19.84 41.72
N ASN A 35 -48.62 -20.51 42.82
CA ASN A 35 -47.26 -20.54 43.34
C ASN A 35 -46.34 -21.31 42.40
N VAL A 36 -45.04 -21.03 42.46
CA VAL A 36 -44.01 -21.73 41.66
C VAL A 36 -44.03 -23.25 41.92
N SER A 37 -44.41 -23.65 43.15
CA SER A 37 -44.49 -25.06 43.56
C SER A 37 -45.73 -25.79 43.05
N ASP A 38 -46.67 -25.12 42.39
CA ASP A 38 -47.87 -25.74 41.84
C ASP A 38 -47.49 -26.63 40.63
N PRO A 39 -47.87 -27.93 40.64
CA PRO A 39 -47.68 -28.82 39.48
C PRO A 39 -48.24 -28.27 38.17
N GLY A 40 -49.34 -27.50 38.21
CA GLY A 40 -49.91 -26.88 37.01
C GLY A 40 -49.01 -25.76 36.46
N VAL A 41 -48.40 -24.96 37.33
CA VAL A 41 -47.40 -23.95 36.94
C VAL A 41 -46.14 -24.64 36.40
N THR A 42 -45.71 -25.75 37.00
CA THR A 42 -44.58 -26.56 36.49
C THR A 42 -44.83 -27.07 35.07
N LEU A 43 -46.05 -27.50 34.76
CA LEU A 43 -46.43 -27.90 33.40
C LEU A 43 -46.39 -26.71 32.44
N ILE A 44 -46.91 -25.55 32.84
CA ILE A 44 -46.84 -24.31 32.03
C ILE A 44 -45.38 -23.98 31.71
N GLU A 45 -44.50 -23.99 32.70
CA GLU A 45 -43.07 -23.73 32.52
C GLU A 45 -42.42 -24.77 31.60
N THR A 46 -42.76 -26.05 31.75
CA THR A 46 -42.25 -27.12 30.88
C THR A 46 -42.65 -26.91 29.42
N PHE A 47 -43.91 -26.59 29.15
CA PHE A 47 -44.38 -26.32 27.79
C PHE A 47 -43.84 -24.99 27.24
N ALA A 48 -43.72 -23.95 28.06
CA ALA A 48 -43.09 -22.70 27.68
C ALA A 48 -41.62 -22.92 27.28
N TYR A 49 -40.89 -23.77 28.00
CA TYR A 49 -39.54 -24.16 27.63
C TYR A 49 -39.48 -24.89 26.28
N LEU A 50 -40.38 -25.84 26.03
CA LEU A 50 -40.46 -26.53 24.73
C LEU A 50 -40.75 -25.55 23.57
N VAL A 51 -41.65 -24.61 23.77
CA VAL A 51 -41.98 -23.57 22.77
C VAL A 51 -40.80 -22.63 22.56
N ASP A 52 -40.13 -22.17 23.62
CA ASP A 52 -38.92 -21.33 23.53
C ASP A 52 -37.82 -21.99 22.68
N GLN A 53 -37.61 -23.31 22.83
CA GLN A 53 -36.70 -24.08 21.97
C GLN A 53 -37.16 -24.15 20.50
N LEU A 54 -38.47 -24.21 20.24
CA LEU A 54 -39.01 -24.16 18.87
C LEU A 54 -38.85 -22.77 18.26
N LEU A 55 -39.08 -21.69 19.02
CA LEU A 55 -38.88 -20.31 18.57
C LEU A 55 -37.42 -20.07 18.20
N TYR A 56 -36.48 -20.56 19.02
CA TYR A 56 -35.05 -20.53 18.69
C TYR A 56 -34.74 -21.17 17.33
N ARG A 57 -35.33 -22.34 17.04
CA ARG A 57 -35.12 -23.02 15.74
C ARG A 57 -35.80 -22.28 14.58
N LEU A 58 -36.99 -21.74 14.80
CA LEU A 58 -37.73 -20.95 13.81
C LEU A 58 -36.92 -19.71 13.40
N ASN A 59 -36.31 -19.02 14.36
CA ASN A 59 -35.48 -17.84 14.10
C ASN A 59 -34.19 -18.14 13.33
N ARG A 60 -33.82 -19.41 13.13
CA ARG A 60 -32.69 -19.82 12.25
C ARG A 60 -33.10 -20.14 10.81
N VAL A 61 -34.40 -20.18 10.52
CA VAL A 61 -34.94 -20.45 9.17
C VAL A 61 -34.57 -19.35 8.17
N PRO A 62 -34.63 -18.03 8.51
CA PRO A 62 -34.23 -16.97 7.58
C PRO A 62 -32.80 -17.15 7.04
N ASP A 63 -31.83 -17.42 7.92
CA ASP A 63 -30.43 -17.65 7.53
C ASP A 63 -30.29 -18.86 6.61
N LYS A 64 -30.97 -19.97 6.95
CA LYS A 64 -30.94 -21.18 6.14
C LYS A 64 -31.53 -20.95 4.76
N ASN A 65 -32.66 -20.24 4.68
CA ASN A 65 -33.31 -19.91 3.42
C ASN A 65 -32.44 -18.97 2.59
N TYR A 66 -31.79 -17.98 3.21
CA TYR A 66 -30.86 -17.09 2.53
C TYR A 66 -29.73 -17.88 1.86
N THR A 67 -29.06 -18.79 2.58
CA THR A 67 -28.03 -19.65 1.98
C THR A 67 -28.58 -20.53 0.85
N ALA A 68 -29.78 -21.11 1.02
CA ALA A 68 -30.41 -21.94 -0.01
C ALA A 68 -30.77 -21.14 -1.27
N PHE A 69 -31.22 -19.88 -1.13
CA PHE A 69 -31.49 -19.01 -2.27
C PHE A 69 -30.20 -18.60 -2.98
N LEU A 70 -29.11 -18.33 -2.25
CA LEU A 70 -27.80 -18.09 -2.85
C LEU A 70 -27.35 -19.29 -3.70
N ASP A 71 -27.50 -20.51 -3.17
CA ASP A 71 -27.16 -21.75 -3.88
C ASP A 71 -28.04 -21.96 -5.12
N LEU A 72 -29.35 -21.70 -5.02
CA LEU A 72 -30.29 -21.77 -6.15
C LEU A 72 -29.92 -20.78 -7.27
N LEU A 73 -29.46 -19.58 -6.91
CA LEU A 73 -28.97 -18.58 -7.85
C LEU A 73 -27.59 -18.93 -8.44
N GLY A 74 -26.98 -20.03 -8.00
CA GLY A 74 -25.65 -20.46 -8.42
C GLY A 74 -24.52 -19.61 -7.82
N ILE A 75 -24.81 -18.83 -6.78
CA ILE A 75 -23.80 -18.01 -6.09
C ILE A 75 -22.95 -18.93 -5.22
N ARG A 76 -21.66 -18.96 -5.52
CA ARG A 76 -20.66 -19.73 -4.76
C ARG A 76 -19.76 -18.79 -3.99
N LEU A 77 -19.21 -19.28 -2.88
CA LEU A 77 -18.11 -18.60 -2.21
C LEU A 77 -16.92 -18.52 -3.17
N PHE A 78 -16.24 -17.38 -3.17
CA PHE A 78 -14.97 -17.26 -3.88
C PHE A 78 -13.99 -18.28 -3.28
N PRO A 79 -13.24 -19.01 -4.13
CA PRO A 79 -12.17 -19.86 -3.62
C PRO A 79 -11.12 -18.99 -2.89
N PRO A 80 -10.35 -19.57 -1.96
CA PRO A 80 -9.20 -18.86 -1.40
C PRO A 80 -8.26 -18.45 -2.54
N ALA A 81 -7.81 -17.20 -2.53
CA ALA A 81 -6.83 -16.67 -3.48
C ALA A 81 -5.44 -16.65 -2.84
N ALA A 82 -4.40 -16.85 -3.65
CA ALA A 82 -3.02 -16.71 -3.20
C ALA A 82 -2.76 -15.26 -2.77
N ALA A 83 -2.01 -15.09 -1.68
CA ALA A 83 -1.51 -13.78 -1.27
C ALA A 83 -0.46 -13.30 -2.29
N VAL A 84 -0.43 -11.99 -2.53
CA VAL A 84 0.53 -11.33 -3.43
C VAL A 84 1.16 -10.18 -2.67
N ALA A 85 2.48 -10.03 -2.78
CA ALA A 85 3.24 -8.94 -2.20
C ALA A 85 4.42 -8.61 -3.12
N ASP A 86 4.88 -7.36 -3.07
CA ASP A 86 6.12 -6.93 -3.69
C ASP A 86 7.30 -7.31 -2.79
N VAL A 87 8.44 -7.62 -3.40
CA VAL A 87 9.67 -8.02 -2.70
C VAL A 87 10.88 -7.37 -3.34
N ASP A 88 11.72 -6.77 -2.50
CA ASP A 88 12.95 -6.09 -2.93
C ASP A 88 14.15 -7.03 -2.82
N PHE A 89 14.97 -7.05 -3.87
CA PHE A 89 16.23 -7.79 -3.89
C PHE A 89 17.42 -6.84 -3.88
N TRP A 90 18.19 -6.86 -2.80
CA TRP A 90 19.41 -6.08 -2.67
C TRP A 90 20.63 -6.92 -3.02
N LEU A 91 21.43 -6.45 -3.97
CA LEU A 91 22.74 -7.06 -4.24
C LEU A 91 23.68 -6.79 -3.07
N SER A 92 24.39 -7.82 -2.60
CA SER A 92 25.37 -7.67 -1.51
C SER A 92 26.59 -6.84 -1.92
N ALA A 93 26.89 -6.79 -3.23
CA ALA A 93 27.93 -5.96 -3.82
C ALA A 93 27.59 -5.67 -5.29
N PRO A 94 28.09 -4.56 -5.88
CA PRO A 94 27.96 -4.30 -7.31
C PRO A 94 28.47 -5.47 -8.14
N GLN A 95 27.70 -5.86 -9.15
CA GLN A 95 28.08 -6.92 -10.10
C GLN A 95 28.46 -6.27 -11.44
N PRO A 96 29.51 -6.76 -12.13
CA PRO A 96 29.90 -6.24 -13.43
C PRO A 96 28.96 -6.69 -14.56
N ASP A 97 28.28 -7.81 -14.37
CA ASP A 97 27.37 -8.44 -15.32
C ASP A 97 25.92 -8.37 -14.84
N THR A 98 24.98 -8.53 -15.77
CA THR A 98 23.54 -8.57 -15.44
C THR A 98 23.23 -9.79 -14.59
N VAL A 99 22.64 -9.57 -13.42
CA VAL A 99 22.12 -10.65 -12.55
C VAL A 99 20.68 -10.92 -12.95
N THR A 100 20.37 -12.17 -13.29
CA THR A 100 19.00 -12.57 -13.63
C THR A 100 18.38 -13.33 -12.46
N LEU A 101 17.27 -12.81 -11.95
CA LEU A 101 16.41 -13.48 -10.99
C LEU A 101 15.29 -14.18 -11.77
N PRO A 102 15.26 -15.52 -11.85
CA PRO A 102 14.24 -16.22 -12.61
C PRO A 102 12.86 -16.11 -11.94
N ALA A 103 11.81 -16.22 -12.75
CA ALA A 103 10.48 -16.55 -12.23
C ALA A 103 10.54 -17.89 -11.48
N GLY A 104 9.78 -18.03 -10.40
CA GLY A 104 9.83 -19.20 -9.54
C GLY A 104 10.84 -19.10 -8.39
N THR A 105 11.54 -17.97 -8.23
CA THR A 105 12.48 -17.80 -7.12
C THR A 105 11.70 -17.79 -5.80
N GLU A 106 12.06 -18.69 -4.89
CA GLU A 106 11.40 -18.82 -3.59
C GLU A 106 11.93 -17.77 -2.60
N VAL A 107 11.01 -17.11 -1.90
CA VAL A 107 11.30 -16.19 -0.79
C VAL A 107 10.41 -16.54 0.39
N THR A 108 10.92 -16.38 1.60
CA THR A 108 10.24 -16.85 2.82
C THR A 108 10.08 -15.71 3.82
N THR A 109 8.96 -15.69 4.55
CA THR A 109 8.75 -14.75 5.66
C THR A 109 9.85 -14.86 6.72
N ALA A 110 10.14 -13.75 7.40
CA ALA A 110 11.14 -13.73 8.46
C ALA A 110 10.76 -14.70 9.61
N PRO A 111 11.74 -15.37 10.24
CA PRO A 111 11.47 -16.20 11.40
C PRO A 111 10.81 -15.40 12.53
N GLY A 112 9.73 -15.92 13.11
CA GLY A 112 9.07 -15.34 14.29
C GLY A 112 7.82 -14.49 14.02
N GLU A 113 7.44 -14.24 12.76
CA GLU A 113 6.15 -13.59 12.43
C GLU A 113 4.97 -14.57 12.45
N ALA A 114 5.21 -15.85 12.17
CA ALA A 114 4.22 -16.93 12.19
C ALA A 114 4.82 -18.22 12.76
N ASP A 115 3.96 -19.12 13.27
CA ASP A 115 4.35 -20.46 13.76
C ASP A 115 4.98 -21.33 12.65
N GLU A 116 4.60 -21.10 11.39
CA GLU A 116 5.15 -21.76 10.21
C GLU A 116 5.53 -20.71 9.16
N ALA A 117 6.71 -20.86 8.56
CA ALA A 117 7.21 -19.92 7.58
C ALA A 117 6.45 -20.06 6.26
N VAL A 118 5.92 -18.95 5.74
CA VAL A 118 5.18 -18.96 4.48
C VAL A 118 6.16 -18.71 3.33
N VAL A 119 6.16 -19.61 2.35
CA VAL A 119 6.99 -19.51 1.15
C VAL A 119 6.17 -18.87 0.01
N PHE A 120 6.72 -17.80 -0.54
CA PHE A 120 6.26 -17.14 -1.75
C PHE A 120 7.18 -17.50 -2.92
N THR A 121 6.71 -17.29 -4.14
CA THR A 121 7.50 -17.48 -5.35
C THR A 121 7.35 -16.28 -6.27
N THR A 122 8.43 -15.86 -6.93
CA THR A 122 8.38 -14.77 -7.90
C THR A 122 7.56 -15.19 -9.12
N THR A 123 6.73 -14.30 -9.63
CA THR A 123 5.83 -14.59 -10.78
C THR A 123 6.45 -14.24 -12.13
N ALA A 124 7.49 -13.42 -12.14
CA ALA A 124 8.19 -12.96 -13.33
C ALA A 124 9.70 -13.01 -13.11
N GLU A 125 10.44 -13.06 -14.21
CA GLU A 125 11.88 -12.85 -14.20
C GLU A 125 12.21 -11.36 -14.01
N LEU A 126 13.33 -11.08 -13.35
CA LEU A 126 13.86 -9.73 -13.16
C LEU A 126 15.33 -9.72 -13.57
N HIS A 127 15.71 -8.77 -14.42
CA HIS A 127 17.10 -8.52 -14.78
C HIS A 127 17.61 -7.32 -14.01
N ILE A 128 18.61 -7.53 -13.16
CA ILE A 128 19.30 -6.48 -12.42
C ILE A 128 20.55 -6.12 -13.23
N LEU A 129 20.49 -4.99 -13.94
CA LEU A 129 21.56 -4.53 -14.83
C LEU A 129 22.62 -3.74 -14.05
N PRO A 130 23.92 -3.91 -14.36
CA PRO A 130 24.96 -3.01 -13.86
C PRO A 130 24.68 -1.60 -14.37
N SER A 131 24.67 -0.63 -13.47
CA SER A 131 24.34 0.75 -13.81
C SER A 131 25.11 1.73 -12.94
N GLU A 132 25.57 2.81 -13.57
CA GLU A 132 26.28 3.92 -12.95
C GLU A 132 25.83 5.23 -13.60
N LEU A 133 26.20 6.37 -13.01
CA LEU A 133 25.92 7.67 -13.59
C LEU A 133 26.83 7.90 -14.80
N THR A 134 26.24 8.07 -15.98
CA THR A 134 26.99 8.38 -17.21
C THR A 134 26.78 9.82 -17.69
N ARG A 135 25.64 10.42 -17.32
CA ARG A 135 25.30 11.80 -17.69
C ARG A 135 24.59 12.52 -16.55
N LEU A 136 24.97 13.78 -16.34
CA LEU A 136 24.25 14.70 -15.47
C LEU A 136 23.79 15.89 -16.31
N VAL A 137 22.49 16.16 -16.33
CA VAL A 137 21.90 17.25 -17.11
C VAL A 137 21.00 18.09 -16.22
N THR A 138 21.17 19.41 -16.25
CA THR A 138 20.23 20.34 -15.60
C THR A 138 19.22 20.80 -16.64
N ALA A 139 17.93 20.75 -16.32
CA ALA A 139 16.85 21.23 -17.18
C ALA A 139 16.04 22.32 -16.47
N HIS A 140 15.83 23.45 -17.15
CA HIS A 140 14.97 24.52 -16.69
C HIS A 140 13.49 24.19 -16.97
N ARG A 141 12.55 24.77 -16.22
CA ARG A 141 11.10 24.70 -16.51
C ARG A 141 10.75 24.97 -17.99
N GLY A 142 11.48 25.88 -18.63
CA GLY A 142 11.32 26.25 -20.05
C GLY A 142 11.80 25.20 -21.07
N GLY A 143 12.39 24.08 -20.61
CA GLY A 143 12.86 22.99 -21.46
C GLY A 143 14.31 23.13 -21.94
N GLU A 144 15.00 24.23 -21.61
CA GLU A 144 16.43 24.37 -21.87
C GLU A 144 17.22 23.35 -21.02
N GLN A 145 18.14 22.63 -21.66
CA GLN A 145 18.93 21.56 -21.06
C GLN A 145 20.41 21.86 -21.21
N THR A 146 21.16 21.66 -20.13
CA THR A 146 22.61 21.88 -20.09
C THR A 146 23.30 20.63 -19.58
N ASP A 147 24.19 20.05 -20.39
CA ASP A 147 25.04 18.93 -19.97
C ASP A 147 26.07 19.43 -18.94
N ARG A 148 26.05 18.82 -17.76
CA ARG A 148 26.94 19.10 -16.63
C ARG A 148 27.96 17.99 -16.38
N THR A 149 27.92 16.92 -17.17
CA THR A 149 28.75 15.72 -16.99
C THR A 149 30.24 16.06 -16.93
N GLY A 150 30.74 16.88 -17.87
CA GLY A 150 32.15 17.27 -17.89
C GLY A 150 32.56 18.09 -16.65
N ALA A 151 31.73 19.05 -16.25
CA ALA A 151 32.00 19.87 -15.06
C ALA A 151 31.98 19.05 -13.77
N LEU A 152 31.07 18.07 -13.67
CA LEU A 152 31.03 17.13 -12.54
C LEU A 152 32.33 16.32 -12.45
N SER A 153 32.78 15.74 -13.57
CA SER A 153 34.03 14.96 -13.64
C SER A 153 35.31 15.78 -13.39
N GLU A 154 35.23 17.10 -13.50
CA GLU A 154 36.31 18.02 -13.12
C GLU A 154 36.29 18.35 -11.61
N GLY A 155 35.36 17.77 -10.84
CA GLY A 155 35.18 18.02 -9.41
C GLY A 155 34.55 19.39 -9.10
N ARG A 156 33.85 20.00 -10.06
CA ARG A 156 33.16 21.27 -9.82
C ARG A 156 31.83 21.05 -9.13
N ASP A 157 31.43 22.05 -8.34
CA ASP A 157 30.09 22.11 -7.77
C ASP A 157 29.06 22.46 -8.85
N ILE A 158 28.07 21.58 -9.01
CA ILE A 158 27.01 21.71 -10.00
C ILE A 158 25.73 22.15 -9.30
N PRO A 159 25.17 23.33 -9.61
CA PRO A 159 23.86 23.69 -9.12
C PRO A 159 22.81 22.73 -9.70
N CYS A 160 21.99 22.12 -8.84
CA CYS A 160 20.94 21.18 -9.24
C CYS A 160 19.88 21.83 -10.12
N PHE A 161 19.58 23.10 -9.84
CA PHE A 161 18.53 23.90 -10.48
C PHE A 161 19.09 25.28 -10.89
N GLN A 162 18.20 26.16 -11.35
CA GLN A 162 18.58 27.56 -11.59
C GLN A 162 18.82 28.31 -10.26
N ALA A 163 19.46 29.48 -10.32
CA ALA A 163 19.87 30.24 -9.13
C ALA A 163 18.72 30.48 -8.13
N ALA A 164 17.52 30.78 -8.64
CA ALA A 164 16.27 30.79 -7.88
C ALA A 164 15.37 29.66 -8.39
N PRO A 165 15.36 28.48 -7.75
CA PRO A 165 14.63 27.32 -8.25
C PRO A 165 13.16 27.63 -8.51
N GLU A 166 12.60 27.06 -9.58
CA GLU A 166 11.17 27.16 -9.89
C GLU A 166 10.54 25.77 -10.02
N PRO A 167 9.24 25.63 -9.73
CA PRO A 167 8.51 24.41 -10.04
C PRO A 167 8.68 24.01 -11.50
N GLY A 168 9.18 22.79 -11.73
CA GLY A 168 9.48 22.26 -13.06
C GLY A 168 10.97 22.17 -13.39
N ASP A 169 11.84 22.86 -12.66
CA ASP A 169 13.29 22.64 -12.78
C ASP A 169 13.64 21.21 -12.40
N ALA A 170 14.60 20.62 -13.12
CA ALA A 170 14.97 19.24 -12.92
C ALA A 170 16.47 18.98 -13.07
N LEU A 171 16.96 18.07 -12.25
CA LEU A 171 18.26 17.43 -12.39
C LEU A 171 18.03 16.02 -12.95
N LEU A 172 18.61 15.74 -14.11
CA LEU A 172 18.45 14.47 -14.83
C LEU A 172 19.73 13.64 -14.70
N PHE A 173 19.54 12.36 -14.40
CA PHE A 173 20.56 11.33 -14.26
C PHE A 173 20.42 10.35 -15.40
N GLY A 174 21.44 10.30 -16.26
CA GLY A 174 21.50 9.37 -17.39
C GLY A 174 22.28 8.13 -17.02
N LEU A 175 21.60 6.99 -17.05
CA LEU A 175 22.15 5.66 -16.86
C LEU A 175 22.54 5.04 -18.21
N PRO A 176 23.54 4.13 -18.27
CA PRO A 176 24.01 3.54 -19.53
C PRO A 176 22.89 2.80 -20.29
N THR A 177 21.91 2.27 -19.57
CA THR A 177 20.73 1.61 -20.11
C THR A 177 19.53 1.85 -19.19
N ALA A 178 18.33 1.52 -19.65
CA ALA A 178 17.16 1.49 -18.78
C ALA A 178 17.25 0.32 -17.78
N VAL A 179 16.78 0.58 -16.56
CA VAL A 179 16.76 -0.34 -15.41
C VAL A 179 15.32 -0.59 -14.91
N PRO A 180 14.43 -1.19 -15.72
CA PRO A 180 13.03 -1.40 -15.34
C PRO A 180 12.89 -2.30 -14.12
N GLY A 181 12.06 -1.90 -13.15
CA GLY A 181 11.80 -2.68 -11.94
C GLY A 181 13.00 -2.80 -11.00
N CYS A 182 14.05 -2.01 -11.21
CA CYS A 182 15.24 -2.00 -10.38
C CYS A 182 15.16 -0.91 -9.31
N ILE A 183 15.94 -1.11 -8.25
CA ILE A 183 16.18 -0.11 -7.22
C ILE A 183 17.46 0.63 -7.56
N VAL A 184 17.39 1.96 -7.66
CA VAL A 184 18.55 2.81 -7.94
C VAL A 184 18.86 3.66 -6.71
N ALA A 185 20.05 3.44 -6.16
CA ALA A 185 20.59 4.28 -5.10
C ALA A 185 21.32 5.49 -5.72
N VAL A 186 20.79 6.69 -5.52
CA VAL A 186 21.41 7.94 -5.96
C VAL A 186 22.16 8.53 -4.77
N ARG A 187 23.48 8.34 -4.77
CA ARG A 187 24.39 8.90 -3.78
C ARG A 187 24.89 10.24 -4.26
N LEU A 188 24.82 11.24 -3.39
CA LEU A 188 25.10 12.62 -3.70
C LEU A 188 26.03 13.17 -2.62
N ASP A 189 27.11 13.81 -3.05
CA ASP A 189 27.90 14.70 -2.20
C ASP A 189 27.49 16.16 -2.49
N SER A 190 27.49 17.01 -1.47
CA SER A 190 26.96 18.37 -1.54
C SER A 190 27.58 19.27 -0.48
N ARG A 191 27.74 20.56 -0.81
CA ARG A 191 27.97 21.60 0.20
C ARG A 191 26.63 22.10 0.71
N VAL A 192 26.52 22.19 2.03
CA VAL A 192 25.34 22.74 2.70
C VAL A 192 25.21 24.23 2.37
N GLU A 193 24.55 24.52 1.25
CA GLU A 193 24.31 25.88 0.76
C GLU A 193 22.83 26.16 0.48
N GLY A 194 21.98 25.12 0.30
CA GLY A 194 20.55 25.34 0.13
C GLY A 194 19.89 25.83 1.42
N VAL A 195 19.53 27.12 1.44
CA VAL A 195 18.78 27.75 2.51
C VAL A 195 17.27 27.67 2.19
N GLY A 196 16.44 27.45 3.22
CA GLY A 196 14.99 27.67 3.13
C GLY A 196 14.10 26.46 2.91
N VAL A 197 14.61 25.23 2.83
CA VAL A 197 13.79 24.00 2.73
C VAL A 197 13.74 23.23 4.04
N ASP A 198 12.60 22.60 4.38
CA ASP A 198 12.54 21.59 5.44
C ASP A 198 13.11 20.27 4.89
N PRO A 199 14.25 19.76 5.42
CA PRO A 199 14.86 18.52 4.97
C PRO A 199 13.94 17.29 5.03
N ARG A 200 12.88 17.35 5.84
CA ARG A 200 11.93 16.24 6.01
C ARG A 200 10.79 16.27 5.00
N GLN A 201 10.60 17.41 4.33
CA GLN A 201 9.54 17.62 3.35
C GLN A 201 10.07 18.53 2.21
N PRO A 202 11.07 18.09 1.44
CA PRO A 202 11.54 18.87 0.31
C PRO A 202 10.50 18.86 -0.82
N PRO A 203 10.29 19.98 -1.54
CA PRO A 203 9.35 20.07 -2.67
C PRO A 203 9.96 19.43 -3.92
N LEU A 204 10.25 18.13 -3.85
CA LEU A 204 10.92 17.34 -4.89
C LEU A 204 10.09 16.10 -5.22
N VAL A 205 10.12 15.73 -6.50
CA VAL A 205 9.61 14.45 -6.98
C VAL A 205 10.66 13.75 -7.83
N TRP A 206 10.84 12.46 -7.60
CA TRP A 206 11.67 11.59 -8.43
C TRP A 206 10.82 10.95 -9.51
N GLU A 207 11.32 10.96 -10.74
CA GLU A 207 10.60 10.45 -11.90
C GLU A 207 11.52 9.64 -12.82
N ALA A 208 10.95 8.63 -13.47
CA ALA A 208 11.62 7.82 -14.49
C ALA A 208 10.88 7.95 -15.83
N TRP A 209 11.61 7.92 -16.94
CA TRP A 209 11.00 7.91 -18.26
C TRP A 209 10.47 6.52 -18.63
N ASP A 210 9.20 6.42 -19.04
CA ASP A 210 8.54 5.13 -19.38
C ASP A 210 8.29 4.91 -20.88
N GLY A 211 8.73 5.85 -21.73
CA GLY A 211 8.53 5.80 -23.18
C GLY A 211 7.42 6.71 -23.69
N GLY A 212 6.39 6.93 -22.86
CA GLY A 212 5.33 7.90 -23.13
C GLY A 212 5.52 9.21 -22.38
N GLY A 213 6.10 9.16 -21.19
CA GLY A 213 6.32 10.34 -20.36
C GLY A 213 7.15 10.07 -19.11
N TRP A 214 7.19 11.07 -18.23
CA TRP A 214 7.79 10.95 -16.91
C TRP A 214 6.77 10.38 -15.93
N ARG A 215 7.17 9.33 -15.22
CA ARG A 215 6.37 8.67 -14.18
C ARG A 215 7.02 8.91 -12.82
N ALA A 216 6.21 9.31 -11.84
CA ALA A 216 6.67 9.41 -10.46
C ALA A 216 7.17 8.05 -9.96
N CYS A 217 8.31 8.08 -9.28
CA CYS A 217 8.91 6.95 -8.59
C CYS A 217 8.56 7.04 -7.11
N GLU A 218 8.33 5.89 -6.48
CA GLU A 218 8.44 5.81 -5.04
C GLU A 218 9.91 5.97 -4.63
N THR A 219 10.14 6.52 -3.44
CA THR A 219 11.47 6.69 -2.88
C THR A 219 11.55 6.14 -1.47
N GLY A 220 12.69 5.59 -1.11
CA GLY A 220 13.03 5.33 0.27
C GLY A 220 13.30 6.64 1.05
N PRO A 221 13.73 6.54 2.32
CA PRO A 221 14.10 7.71 3.11
C PRO A 221 15.17 8.56 2.42
N ASP A 222 14.90 9.85 2.23
CA ASP A 222 15.89 10.80 1.73
C ASP A 222 16.82 11.26 2.86
N THR A 223 18.10 10.87 2.79
CA THR A 223 19.12 11.28 3.76
C THR A 223 19.88 12.55 3.36
N THR A 224 19.69 13.02 2.12
CA THR A 224 20.28 14.25 1.56
C THR A 224 19.56 15.51 2.05
N GLY A 225 18.38 15.37 2.64
CA GLY A 225 17.59 16.49 3.14
C GLY A 225 17.19 17.47 2.04
N GLY A 226 16.72 16.95 0.91
CA GLY A 226 16.42 17.74 -0.28
C GLY A 226 17.68 18.20 -1.02
N LEU A 227 18.65 17.31 -1.22
CA LEU A 227 19.91 17.56 -1.94
C LEU A 227 20.86 18.56 -1.25
N ASN A 228 20.67 18.82 0.04
CA ASN A 228 21.38 19.88 0.79
C ASN A 228 22.57 19.39 1.62
N ARG A 229 22.76 18.08 1.72
CA ARG A 229 23.90 17.49 2.44
C ARG A 229 24.29 16.16 1.77
N PRO A 230 25.51 15.68 2.04
CA PRO A 230 25.93 14.37 1.57
C PRO A 230 24.98 13.27 2.06
N GLY A 231 24.56 12.40 1.16
CA GLY A 231 23.60 11.35 1.48
C GLY A 231 23.19 10.52 0.26
N GLU A 232 22.12 9.77 0.45
CA GLU A 232 21.55 8.86 -0.53
C GLU A 232 20.03 9.00 -0.57
N VAL A 233 19.48 8.85 -1.78
CA VAL A 233 18.06 8.60 -2.01
C VAL A 233 17.92 7.30 -2.76
N VAL A 234 17.10 6.39 -2.23
CA VAL A 234 16.72 5.16 -2.91
C VAL A 234 15.51 5.45 -3.78
N VAL A 235 15.59 5.13 -5.08
CA VAL A 235 14.53 5.33 -6.06
C VAL A 235 14.05 3.98 -6.58
N TYR A 236 12.76 3.68 -6.40
CA TYR A 236 12.13 2.47 -6.94
C TYR A 236 11.67 2.73 -8.37
N VAL A 237 12.41 2.19 -9.35
CA VAL A 237 12.20 2.50 -10.76
C VAL A 237 11.03 1.66 -11.31
N PRO A 238 10.00 2.28 -11.93
CA PRO A 238 8.86 1.55 -12.48
C PRO A 238 9.26 0.49 -13.51
N ALA A 239 8.51 -0.61 -13.58
CA ALA A 239 8.73 -1.70 -14.54
C ALA A 239 8.66 -1.24 -16.02
N GLY A 240 7.98 -0.13 -16.30
CA GLY A 240 7.90 0.47 -17.64
C GLY A 240 9.10 1.32 -18.05
N HIS A 241 10.12 1.47 -17.20
CA HIS A 241 11.24 2.35 -17.49
C HIS A 241 11.98 1.95 -18.77
N THR A 242 12.23 2.92 -19.64
CA THR A 242 12.85 2.71 -20.95
C THR A 242 13.81 3.83 -21.31
N ALA A 243 14.70 3.54 -22.26
CA ALA A 243 15.70 4.51 -22.71
C ALA A 243 15.07 5.57 -23.62
N SER A 244 15.52 6.82 -23.47
CA SER A 244 15.11 7.95 -24.30
C SER A 244 16.32 8.77 -24.75
N VAL A 245 16.11 9.61 -25.76
CA VAL A 245 17.11 10.56 -26.22
C VAL A 245 16.79 11.93 -25.64
N ILE A 246 17.62 12.38 -24.70
CA ILE A 246 17.53 13.70 -24.07
C ILE A 246 18.88 14.39 -24.26
N GLY A 247 18.88 15.67 -24.64
CA GLY A 247 20.13 16.39 -24.97
C GLY A 247 20.98 15.70 -26.05
N GLY A 248 20.35 14.97 -26.99
CA GLY A 248 21.05 14.22 -28.04
C GLY A 248 21.70 12.90 -27.58
N THR A 249 21.55 12.51 -26.32
CA THR A 249 22.14 11.29 -25.76
C THR A 249 21.07 10.26 -25.41
N ARG A 250 21.25 9.02 -25.89
CA ARG A 250 20.41 7.88 -25.49
C ARG A 250 20.88 7.37 -24.12
N ALA A 251 19.97 7.37 -23.14
CA ALA A 251 20.25 6.87 -21.80
C ALA A 251 18.95 6.36 -21.12
N GLY A 252 19.08 5.59 -20.04
CA GLY A 252 18.01 5.36 -19.09
C GLY A 252 17.89 6.58 -18.17
N TRP A 253 16.87 7.40 -18.37
CA TRP A 253 16.78 8.69 -17.66
C TRP A 253 15.92 8.60 -16.40
N LEU A 254 16.53 8.98 -15.28
CA LEU A 254 15.85 9.36 -14.05
C LEU A 254 15.95 10.88 -13.89
N ARG A 255 15.01 11.50 -13.18
CA ARG A 255 15.10 12.92 -12.83
C ARG A 255 14.58 13.20 -11.44
N CYS A 256 15.19 14.18 -10.79
CA CYS A 256 14.65 14.84 -9.60
C CYS A 256 14.13 16.21 -10.04
N ARG A 257 12.85 16.49 -9.81
CA ARG A 257 12.18 17.70 -10.27
C ARG A 257 11.57 18.47 -9.10
N VAL A 258 11.71 19.80 -9.14
CA VAL A 258 11.08 20.71 -8.18
C VAL A 258 9.56 20.74 -8.40
N THR A 259 8.79 20.58 -7.33
CA THR A 259 7.33 20.67 -7.35
C THR A 259 6.85 22.03 -6.85
N GLU A 260 5.57 22.32 -7.04
CA GLU A 260 4.96 23.44 -6.32
C GLU A 260 4.99 23.15 -4.81
N ALA A 261 5.26 24.18 -4.01
CA ALA A 261 5.24 24.06 -2.56
C ALA A 261 3.81 23.96 -2.05
N GLU A 262 3.56 23.02 -1.13
CA GLU A 262 2.29 22.97 -0.41
C GLU A 262 2.15 24.16 0.57
N PRO A 263 0.92 24.54 0.97
CA PRO A 263 0.70 25.61 1.94
C PRO A 263 1.47 25.36 3.25
N GLY A 264 2.41 26.26 3.58
CA GLY A 264 3.25 26.15 4.78
C GLY A 264 4.53 25.31 4.60
N GLN A 265 4.77 24.76 3.40
CA GLN A 265 6.01 24.09 3.05
C GLN A 265 7.08 25.13 2.66
N PRO A 266 8.23 25.17 3.35
CA PRO A 266 9.35 26.03 2.97
C PRO A 266 9.92 25.64 1.60
N PHE A 267 10.32 26.64 0.81
CA PHE A 267 10.79 26.47 -0.57
C PHE A 267 12.24 26.94 -0.73
N TYR A 268 12.95 26.40 -1.72
CA TYR A 268 14.36 26.74 -1.98
C TYR A 268 14.52 28.24 -2.24
N SER A 269 15.38 28.91 -1.45
CA SER A 269 15.81 30.28 -1.76
C SER A 269 17.02 30.33 -2.68
N GLU A 270 17.85 29.26 -2.66
CA GLU A 270 19.01 29.07 -3.51
C GLU A 270 19.09 27.62 -3.99
N SER A 271 19.67 27.38 -5.17
CA SER A 271 19.85 26.02 -5.67
C SER A 271 20.84 25.24 -4.80
N PRO A 272 20.51 24.01 -4.38
CA PRO A 272 21.51 23.10 -3.85
C PRO A 272 22.58 22.80 -4.90
N THR A 273 23.76 22.41 -4.44
CA THR A 273 24.86 21.98 -5.31
C THR A 273 25.19 20.52 -5.07
N VAL A 274 25.55 19.81 -6.14
CA VAL A 274 26.04 18.44 -6.11
C VAL A 274 27.44 18.35 -6.70
N ARG A 275 28.22 17.40 -6.20
CA ARG A 275 29.55 17.04 -6.70
C ARG A 275 29.68 15.52 -6.78
N GLU A 276 30.75 15.07 -7.43
CA GLU A 276 31.13 13.65 -7.52
C GLU A 276 31.51 13.05 -6.17
#